data_AF-A0A060Z694-F1
#
_entry.id   AF-A0A060Z694-F1
#
_cell.length_a   1.000
_cell.length_b   1.000
_cell.length_c   1.000
_cell.angle_alpha   90.00
_cell.angle_beta   90.00
_cell.angle_gamma   90.00
#
_symmetry.space_group_name_H-M   'P 1'
#
loop_
_entity.id
_entity.type
_entity.pdbx_description
1 polymer ?
#
loop_
_entity_poly.entity_id
_entity_poly.type
_entity_poly.pdbx_seq_one_letter_code
_entity_poly.pdbx_strand_id
1 'polypeptide(L)' 'MALLPFFAGWISYLLICLLGLIFIAFLCFCLYIKYIHLKYDHIPGPPRDSFIFGHSPTMLREMS' A
#
# COMPACT_ATOMS: atom_id res chain seq x y z
N MET A 1 15.54 -32.07 -22.78
CA MET A 1 15.31 -31.75 -21.35
C MET A 1 15.38 -30.23 -21.14
N ALA A 2 14.38 -29.46 -21.61
CA ALA A 2 14.38 -27.98 -21.51
C ALA A 2 13.01 -27.39 -21.10
N LEU A 3 12.06 -28.26 -20.75
CA LEU A 3 10.69 -27.88 -20.40
C LEU A 3 10.63 -27.15 -19.04
N LEU A 4 11.38 -27.62 -18.04
CA LEU A 4 11.44 -27.04 -16.71
C LEU A 4 11.98 -25.60 -16.67
N PRO A 5 13.15 -25.27 -17.27
CA PRO A 5 13.65 -23.88 -17.27
C PRO A 5 12.74 -22.93 -18.06
N PHE A 6 12.03 -23.42 -19.08
CA PHE A 6 11.03 -22.63 -19.79
C PHE A 6 9.89 -22.21 -18.86
N PHE A 7 9.24 -23.16 -18.17
CA PHE A 7 8.18 -22.83 -17.22
C PHE A 7 8.66 -21.97 -16.04
N ALA A 8 9.88 -22.18 -15.55
CA ALA A 8 10.47 -21.34 -14.51
C ALA A 8 10.62 -19.88 -14.95
N GLY A 9 10.96 -19.62 -16.22
CA GLY A 9 11.02 -18.27 -16.79
C GLY A 9 9.66 -17.57 -16.79
N TRP A 10 8.60 -18.28 -17.20
CA TRP A 10 7.23 -17.75 -17.18
C TRP A 10 6.73 -17.45 -15.77
N ILE A 11 6.98 -18.34 -14.81
CA ILE A 11 6.62 -18.10 -13.40
C ILE A 11 7.34 -16.86 -12.87
N SER A 12 8.64 -16.72 -13.16
CA SER A 12 9.43 -15.57 -12.73
C SER A 12 8.89 -14.27 -13.33
N TYR A 13 8.53 -14.28 -14.61
CA TYR A 13 7.92 -13.12 -15.28
C TYR A 13 6.57 -12.74 -14.64
N LEU A 14 5.70 -13.72 -14.37
CA LEU A 14 4.42 -13.49 -13.70
C LEU A 14 4.59 -12.90 -12.30
N LEU A 15 5.56 -13.39 -11.53
CA LEU A 15 5.86 -12.86 -10.19
C LEU A 15 6.31 -11.40 -10.25
N ILE A 16 7.18 -11.04 -11.21
CA ILE A 16 7.62 -9.66 -11.40
C ILE A 16 6.43 -8.76 -11.80
N CYS A 17 5.57 -9.23 -12.70
CA CYS A 17 4.37 -8.49 -13.10
C CYS A 17 3.42 -8.27 -11.92
N LEU A 18 3.20 -9.31 -11.11
CA LEU A 18 2.35 -9.26 -9.92
C LEU A 18 2.93 -8.28 -8.88
N LEU A 19 4.23 -8.35 -8.63
CA LEU A 19 4.90 -7.42 -7.72
C LEU A 19 4.80 -5.97 -8.22
N GLY A 20 4.97 -5.75 -9.53
CA GLY A 20 4.76 -4.45 -10.16
C GLY A 20 3.34 -3.94 -9.99
N LEU A 21 2.33 -4.80 -10.17
CA LEU A 21 0.93 -4.46 -9.98
C LEU A 21 0.63 -4.08 -8.51
N ILE A 22 1.12 -4.86 -7.55
CA ILE A 22 0.98 -4.56 -6.12
C ILE A 22 1.63 -3.21 -5.81
N PHE A 23 2.83 -2.95 -6.33
CA PHE A 23 3.53 -1.69 -6.12
C PHE A 23 2.75 -0.50 -6.70
N ILE A 24 2.23 -0.61 -7.92
CA ILE A 24 1.38 0.42 -8.53
C ILE A 24 0.11 0.64 -7.70
N ALA A 25 -0.57 -0.43 -7.28
CA ALA A 25 -1.75 -0.33 -6.43
C ALA A 25 -1.44 0.37 -5.10
N PHE A 26 -0.30 0.06 -4.49
CA PHE A 26 0.18 0.71 -3.27
C PHE A 26 0.46 2.21 -3.49
N LEU A 27 1.10 2.59 -4.61
CA LEU A 27 1.31 4.00 -4.95
C LEU A 27 0.00 4.75 -5.18
N CYS A 28 -0.94 4.16 -5.94
CA CYS A 28 -2.28 4.71 -6.13
C CYS A 28 -3.00 4.92 -4.80
N PHE A 29 -2.89 3.95 -3.88
CA PHE A 29 -3.44 4.07 -2.54
C PHE A 29 -2.79 5.21 -1.74
N CYS A 30 -1.46 5.34 -1.76
CA CYS A 30 -0.76 6.44 -1.10
C CYS A 30 -1.18 7.81 -1.66
N LEU A 31 -1.31 7.93 -2.98
CA LEU A 31 -1.80 9.15 -3.64
C LEU A 31 -3.26 9.46 -3.25
N TYR A 32 -4.11 8.44 -3.19
CA TYR A 32 -5.49 8.58 -2.73
C TYR A 32 -5.55 9.11 -1.30
N ILE A 33 -4.79 8.52 -0.38
CA ILE A 33 -4.71 8.98 1.01
C ILE A 33 -4.21 10.43 1.07
N LYS A 34 -3.18 10.79 0.31
CA LYS A 34 -2.70 12.18 0.21
C LYS A 34 -3.80 13.12 -0.28
N TYR A 35 -4.54 12.73 -1.32
CA TYR A 35 -5.65 13.53 -1.85
C TYR A 35 -6.72 13.77 -0.78
N ILE A 36 -7.11 12.74 -0.03
CA ILE A 36 -8.08 12.86 1.06
C ILE A 36 -7.57 13.81 2.15
N HIS A 37 -6.29 13.72 2.53
CA HIS A 37 -5.70 14.65 3.50
C HIS A 37 -5.77 16.09 3.02
N LEU A 38 -5.43 16.38 1.77
CA LEU A 38 -5.55 17.73 1.20
C LEU A 38 -7.01 18.20 1.13
N LYS A 39 -7.94 17.31 0.78
CA LYS A 39 -9.36 17.65 0.67
C LYS A 39 -9.96 18.10 2.00
N TYR A 40 -9.59 17.44 3.09
CA TYR A 40 -10.14 17.70 4.42
C TYR A 40 -9.19 18.49 5.35
N ASP A 41 -8.10 19.05 4.82
CA ASP A 41 -7.11 19.82 5.59
C ASP A 41 -7.71 21.05 6.30
N HIS A 42 -8.80 21.58 5.74
CA HIS A 42 -9.55 22.68 6.32
C HIS A 42 -10.33 22.31 7.59
N ILE A 43 -10.54 21.02 7.86
CA ILE A 43 -11.23 20.54 9.06
C ILE A 43 -10.16 20.30 10.13
N PRO A 44 -10.13 21.07 11.22
CA PRO A 44 -9.17 20.85 12.29
C PRO A 44 -9.44 19.49 12.95
N GLY A 45 -8.43 18.64 12.98
CA GLY A 45 -8.46 17.33 13.62
C GLY A 45 -7.23 17.11 14.50
N PRO A 46 -7.23 16.06 15.33
CA PRO A 46 -6.06 15.70 16.12
C PRO A 46 -4.86 15.38 15.22
N PRO A 47 -3.62 15.61 15.69
CA PRO A 47 -2.43 15.24 14.94
C PRO A 47 -2.45 13.73 14.65
N ARG A 48 -2.18 13.39 13.39
CA ARG A 48 -2.21 12.01 12.92
C ARG A 48 -0.90 11.30 13.27
N ASP A 49 -1.00 10.11 13.86
CA ASP A 49 0.18 9.34 14.30
C ASP A 49 0.96 8.76 13.10
N SER A 50 0.27 8.40 12.02
CA SER A 50 0.87 7.80 10.82
C SER A 50 0.21 8.29 9.54
N PHE A 51 0.99 8.50 8.48
CA PHE A 51 0.44 8.84 7.16
C PHE A 51 -0.52 7.78 6.63
N ILE A 52 -0.19 6.49 6.78
CA ILE A 52 -0.98 5.37 6.23
C ILE A 52 -2.04 4.91 7.23
N PHE A 53 -1.66 4.79 8.50
CA PHE A 53 -2.50 4.13 9.51
C PHE A 53 -3.39 5.08 10.32
N GLY A 54 -3.28 6.39 10.11
CA GLY A 54 -4.14 7.34 10.82
C GLY A 54 -3.85 7.34 12.32
N HIS A 55 -4.92 7.20 13.11
CA HIS A 55 -4.91 7.13 14.57
C HIS A 55 -5.03 5.69 15.10
N SER A 56 -4.96 4.67 14.24
CA SER A 56 -5.11 3.28 14.69
C SER A 56 -4.11 2.86 15.77
N PRO A 57 -2.83 3.34 15.80
CA PRO A 57 -1.91 3.00 16.89
C PRO A 57 -2.38 3.57 18.23
N THR A 58 -2.92 4.80 18.24
CA THR A 58 -3.50 5.39 19.44
C THR A 58 -4.73 4.61 19.88
N MET A 59 -5.66 4.30 18.97
CA MET A 59 -6.83 3.50 19.33
C MET A 59 -6.45 2.14 19.93
N LEU A 60 -5.47 1.44 19.36
CA LEU A 60 -5.02 0.15 19.89
C LEU A 60 -4.43 0.29 21.30
N ARG A 61 -3.67 1.36 21.57
CA ARG A 61 -3.11 1.65 22.90
C ARG A 61 -4.18 1.99 23.93
N GLU A 62 -5.23 2.72 23.54
CA GLU A 62 -6.31 3.06 24.48
C GLU A 62 -7.29 1.89 24.72
N MET A 63 -7.27 0.87 23.85
CA MET A 63 -8.11 -0.33 23.97
C MET A 63 -7.44 -1.48 24.74
N SER A 64 -6.14 -1.39 25.04
CA SER A 64 -5.37 -2.38 25.82
C SER A 64 -5.40 -2.07 27.31
#